data_AF-A0A0M0KL79-F1
#
_entry.id   AF-A0A0M0KL79-F1
#
_cell.length_a   1.000
_cell.length_b   1.000
_cell.length_c   1.000
_cell.angle_alpha   90.00
_cell.angle_beta   90.00
_cell.angle_gamma   90.00
#
_symmetry.space_group_name_H-M   'P 1'
#
loop_
_entity.id
_entity.type
_entity.pdbx_description
1 polymer ?
#
loop_
_entity_poly.entity_id
_entity_poly.type
_entity_poly.pdbx_seq_one_letter_code
_entity_poly.pdbx_strand_id
1 'polypeptide(L)' 'MFGRIVSVVALIGSLYFAVKYRYRVLNAMLGQRWLRRIAVSFAMQIPFVRNNLMGNLFNQRSPQG' A
#
# COMPACT_ATOMS: atom_id res chain seq x y z
N MET A 1 -21.33 -9.78 -22.99
CA MET A 1 -19.99 -9.62 -23.60
C MET A 1 -19.42 -8.21 -23.41
N PHE A 2 -20.24 -7.16 -23.55
CA PHE A 2 -19.84 -5.76 -23.41
C PHE A 2 -19.08 -5.43 -22.11
N GLY A 3 -19.55 -5.91 -20.95
CA GLY A 3 -18.89 -5.68 -19.67
C GLY A 3 -17.47 -6.27 -19.57
N ARG A 4 -17.20 -7.41 -20.22
CA ARG A 4 -15.85 -8.00 -20.27
C ARG A 4 -14.89 -7.14 -21.08
N ILE A 5 -15.35 -6.58 -22.19
CA ILE A 5 -14.55 -5.69 -23.04
C ILE A 5 -14.21 -4.40 -22.29
N VAL A 6 -15.20 -3.80 -21.61
CA VAL A 6 -14.98 -2.60 -20.78
C VAL A 6 -13.99 -2.88 -19.64
N SER A 7 -14.12 -4.00 -18.94
CA SER A 7 -13.16 -4.38 -17.90
C SER A 7 -11.74 -4.57 -18.45
N VAL A 8 -11.57 -5.23 -19.61
CA VAL A 8 -10.25 -5.44 -20.22
C VAL A 8 -9.63 -4.11 -20.66
N VAL A 9 -10.42 -3.22 -21.28
CA VAL A 9 -9.94 -1.89 -21.71
C VAL A 9 -9.59 -1.02 -20.50
N ALA A 10 -10.38 -1.06 -19.42
CA ALA A 10 -10.09 -0.35 -18.18
C ALA A 10 -8.80 -0.86 -17.50
N LEU A 11 -8.56 -2.18 -17.54
CA LEU A 11 -7.38 -2.82 -16.96
C LEU A 11 -6.11 -2.43 -17.74
N ILE A 12 -6.16 -2.51 -19.07
CA ILE A 12 -5.05 -2.09 -19.95
C ILE A 12 -4.79 -0.59 -19.83
N GLY A 13 -5.85 0.24 -19.81
CA GLY A 13 -5.75 1.69 -19.63
C GLY A 13 -5.14 2.06 -18.28
N SER A 14 -5.53 1.37 -17.21
CA SER A 14 -4.98 1.54 -15.86
C SER A 14 -3.49 1.19 -15.80
N LEU A 15 -3.07 0.08 -16.42
CA LEU A 15 -1.65 -0.28 -16.53
C LEU A 15 -0.85 0.74 -17.33
N TYR A 16 -1.38 1.21 -18.48
CA TYR A 16 -0.70 2.21 -19.29
C TYR A 16 -0.52 3.53 -18.52
N PHE A 17 -1.54 3.95 -17.78
CA PHE A 17 -1.47 5.14 -16.92
C PHE A 17 -0.48 4.96 -15.76
N ALA A 18 -0.47 3.78 -15.14
CA ALA A 18 0.45 3.44 -14.04
C ALA A 18 1.92 3.46 -14.49
N VAL A 19 2.23 2.95 -15.69
CA VAL A 19 3.60 2.97 -16.25
C VAL A 19 4.00 4.38 -16.68
N LYS A 20 3.10 5.10 -17.37
CA LYS A 20 3.38 6.46 -17.88
C LYS A 20 3.54 7.50 -16.76
N TYR A 21 2.74 7.38 -15.70
CA TYR A 21 2.77 8.27 -14.53
C TYR A 21 3.42 7.61 -13.32
N ARG A 22 4.35 6.67 -13.53
CA ARG A 22 5.10 5.92 -12.52
C ARG A 22 5.43 6.71 -11.25
N TYR A 23 5.85 7.96 -11.36
CA TYR A 23 6.16 8.80 -10.21
C TYR A 23 4.96 9.57 -9.64
N ARG A 24 4.01 10.01 -10.46
CA ARG A 24 2.85 10.78 -10.01
C ARG A 24 1.81 9.89 -9.31
N VAL A 25 1.63 8.66 -9.81
CA VAL A 25 0.77 7.65 -9.20
C VAL A 25 1.36 7.18 -7.88
N LEU A 26 2.65 6.82 -7.85
CA LEU A 26 3.31 6.47 -6.59
C LEU A 26 3.28 7.61 -5.58
N ASN A 27 3.51 8.85 -5.99
CA ASN A 27 3.51 9.98 -5.05
C ASN A 27 2.08 10.29 -4.55
N ALA A 28 1.06 10.18 -5.39
CA ALA A 28 -0.34 10.28 -4.97
C ALA A 28 -0.76 9.12 -4.07
N MET A 29 -0.30 7.90 -4.35
CA MET A 29 -0.52 6.72 -3.51
C MET A 29 0.15 6.89 -2.15
N LEU A 30 1.43 7.27 -2.12
CA LEU A 30 2.22 7.46 -0.90
C LEU A 30 1.75 8.68 -0.08
N GLY A 31 1.18 9.70 -0.71
CA GLY A 31 0.60 10.86 -0.05
C GLY A 31 -0.78 10.63 0.58
N GLN A 32 -1.51 9.60 0.13
CA GLN A 32 -2.87 9.33 0.61
C GLN A 32 -2.83 8.66 1.99
N ARG A 33 -3.27 9.40 3.03
CA ARG A 33 -3.35 8.88 4.42
C ARG A 33 -4.13 7.57 4.54
N TRP A 34 -5.17 7.41 3.73
CA TRP A 34 -6.01 6.21 3.73
C TRP A 34 -5.29 4.99 3.14
N LEU A 35 -4.49 5.18 2.10
CA LEU A 35 -3.72 4.09 1.50
C LEU A 35 -2.64 3.58 2.46
N ARG A 36 -1.99 4.48 3.20
CA ARG A 36 -1.07 4.10 4.28
C ARG A 36 -1.76 3.24 5.34
N ARG A 37 -3.00 3.56 5.73
CA ARG A 37 -3.77 2.79 6.71
C ARG A 37 -4.07 1.38 6.20
N ILE A 38 -4.42 1.25 4.92
CA ILE A 38 -4.63 -0.05 4.27
C ILE A 38 -3.35 -0.87 4.25
N ALA A 39 -2.24 -0.29 3.78
CA ALA A 39 -0.94 -0.96 3.72
C ALA A 39 -0.47 -1.42 5.10
N VAL A 40 -0.57 -0.58 6.13
CA VAL A 40 -0.23 -0.93 7.51
C VAL A 40 -1.17 -2.00 8.06
N SER A 41 -2.47 -1.92 7.78
CA SER A 41 -3.44 -2.94 8.20
C SER A 41 -3.15 -4.31 7.59
N PHE A 42 -2.79 -4.37 6.31
CA PHE A 42 -2.37 -5.61 5.65
C PHE A 42 -1.06 -6.12 6.24
N ALA A 43 -0.07 -5.24 6.42
CA ALA A 43 1.20 -5.61 7.02
C ALA A 43 1.06 -6.17 8.46
N MET A 44 0.14 -5.61 9.26
CA MET A 44 -0.16 -6.06 10.62
C MET A 44 -0.83 -7.44 10.70
N GLN A 45 -1.44 -7.94 9.62
CA GLN A 45 -1.99 -9.29 9.57
C GLN A 45 -0.90 -10.36 9.47
N ILE A 46 0.32 -9.99 9.05
CA ILE A 46 1.45 -10.89 8.94
C ILE A 46 2.15 -10.95 10.30
N PRO A 47 2.19 -12.12 10.98
CA PRO A 47 2.72 -12.23 12.35
C PRO A 47 4.21 -11.86 12.42
N PHE A 48 4.99 -12.19 11.39
CA PHE A 48 6.41 -11.81 11.30
C PHE A 48 6.59 -10.29 11.28
N VAL A 49 5.85 -9.59 10.41
CA VAL A 49 5.94 -8.13 10.26
C VAL A 49 5.43 -7.43 11.52
N ARG A 50 4.31 -7.91 12.08
CA ARG A 50 3.76 -7.42 13.34
C ARG A 50 4.76 -7.53 14.49
N ASN A 51 5.42 -8.66 14.67
CA ASN A 51 6.34 -8.88 15.79
C ASN A 51 7.59 -7.99 15.69
N ASN A 52 8.12 -7.78 14.48
CA ASN A 52 9.26 -6.89 14.27
C ASN A 52 8.87 -5.41 14.49
N LEU A 53 7.71 -4.98 13.97
CA LEU A 53 7.24 -3.61 14.13
C LEU A 53 6.84 -3.31 15.57
N MET A 54 6.06 -4.18 16.21
CA MET A 54 5.69 -4.02 17.62
C MET A 54 6.92 -4.14 18.52
N GLY A 55 7.80 -5.11 18.28
CA GLY A 55 9.06 -5.26 19.01
C GLY A 55 9.90 -3.99 18.97
N ASN A 56 10.14 -3.42 17.78
CA ASN A 56 10.88 -2.16 17.66
C ASN A 56 10.14 -0.97 18.28
N LEU A 57 8.83 -0.83 18.06
CA LEU A 57 8.04 0.29 18.59
C LEU A 57 7.93 0.27 20.12
N PHE A 58 7.79 -0.91 20.72
CA PHE A 58 7.75 -1.06 22.17
C PHE A 58 9.16 -0.94 22.79
N ASN A 59 10.19 -1.51 22.16
CA ASN A 59 11.57 -1.39 22.65
C ASN A 59 12.11 0.04 22.53
N GLN A 60 11.68 0.80 21.53
CA GLN A 60 12.02 2.21 21.36
C GLN A 60 11.22 3.15 22.30
N ARG A 61 10.12 2.66 22.88
CA ARG A 61 9.32 3.35 23.91
C ARG A 61 9.59 2.85 25.32
N SER A 62 10.52 1.92 25.52
CA SER A 62 11.10 1.63 26.82
C SER A 62 12.26 2.61 27.03
N PRO A 63 12.07 3.78 27.67
CA PRO A 63 13.18 4.43 28.33
C PRO A 63 13.73 3.40 29.32
N GLN A 64 14.87 2.82 28.96
CA GLN A 64 15.73 2.18 29.94
C GLN A 64 16.16 3.29 30.91
N GLY A 65 15.88 3.08 32.20
CA GLY A 65 16.57 3.67 33.36
C GLY A 65 16.90 5.15 33.30
#